data_AF-A0A8T6YGC6-F1
#
_entry.id   AF-A0A8T6YGC6-F1
#
_cell.length_a   1.000
_cell.length_b   1.000
_cell.length_c   1.000
_cell.angle_alpha   90.00
_cell.angle_beta   90.00
_cell.angle_gamma   90.00
#
_symmetry.space_group_name_H-M   'P 1'
#
loop_
_entity.id
_entity.type
_entity.pdbx_description
1 polymer ?
#
loop_
_entity_poly.entity_id
_entity_poly.type
_entity_poly.pdbx_seq_one_letter_code
_entity_poly.pdbx_strand_id
1 'polypeptide(L)'
;MKKNRPELYLAIFIIAVIAVTAFLYLETQNPYGIFPEKLGDMTIALYRDGDAAMNEVNGLHGNNPDVKIEAAYIANYRSTPASKAKFWVSESKTREEAASLLESMDSRVGKTGMFSDSTPMNIEGITVYFVSGKPEVGLYHYFYAKDKMLFWIQVDNPDEAYRLNFVKESIKRI
;
A
#
# COMPACT_ATOMS: atom_id res chain seq x y z
N MET A 1 -32.84 -53.77 -9.50
CA MET A 1 -31.92 -52.72 -10.02
C MET A 1 -30.92 -52.37 -8.93
N LYS A 2 -29.66 -52.84 -9.03
CA LYS A 2 -28.60 -52.51 -8.06
C LYS A 2 -28.13 -51.08 -8.37
N LYS A 3 -28.41 -50.14 -7.47
CA LYS A 3 -27.97 -48.73 -7.57
C LYS A 3 -26.45 -48.69 -7.79
N ASN A 4 -25.97 -47.94 -8.77
CA ASN A 4 -24.56 -47.79 -9.13
C ASN A 4 -23.79 -46.99 -8.07
N ARG A 5 -23.58 -47.62 -6.90
CA ARG A 5 -22.83 -47.05 -5.76
C ARG A 5 -21.48 -46.42 -6.13
N PRO A 6 -20.63 -46.99 -7.03
CA PRO A 6 -19.35 -46.37 -7.38
C PRO A 6 -19.49 -45.02 -8.12
N GLU A 7 -20.50 -44.86 -8.98
CA GLU A 7 -20.78 -43.59 -9.67
C GLU A 7 -21.22 -42.51 -8.67
N LEU A 8 -22.00 -42.90 -7.67
CA LEU A 8 -22.42 -42.00 -6.59
C LEU A 8 -21.24 -41.55 -5.72
N TYR A 9 -20.34 -42.46 -5.35
CA TYR A 9 -19.13 -42.11 -4.58
C TYR A 9 -18.17 -41.23 -5.38
N LEU A 10 -18.02 -41.49 -6.69
CA LEU A 10 -17.23 -40.66 -7.58
C LEU A 10 -17.82 -39.25 -7.69
N ALA A 11 -19.13 -39.12 -7.86
CA ALA A 11 -19.81 -37.83 -7.90
C ALA A 11 -19.64 -37.04 -6.58
N ILE A 12 -19.78 -37.70 -5.42
CA ILE A 12 -19.57 -37.07 -4.12
C ILE A 12 -18.11 -36.61 -3.96
N PHE A 13 -17.14 -37.43 -4.38
CA PHE A 13 -15.73 -37.08 -4.32
C PHE A 13 -15.40 -35.85 -5.19
N ILE A 14 -15.91 -35.80 -6.42
CA ILE A 14 -15.72 -34.65 -7.32
C ILE A 14 -16.30 -33.38 -6.71
N ILE A 15 -17.53 -33.45 -6.16
CA ILE A 15 -18.17 -32.30 -5.50
C ILE A 15 -17.33 -31.82 -4.29
N ALA A 16 -16.81 -32.76 -3.49
CA ALA A 16 -15.97 -32.43 -2.34
C ALA A 16 -14.66 -31.74 -2.76
N VAL A 17 -14.00 -32.24 -3.81
CA VAL A 17 -12.78 -31.62 -4.35
C VAL A 17 -13.06 -30.21 -4.87
N ILE A 18 -14.13 -30.02 -5.65
CA ILE A 18 -14.52 -28.69 -6.16
C ILE A 18 -14.79 -27.73 -5.00
N ALA A 19 -15.56 -28.15 -3.99
CA ALA A 19 -15.87 -27.32 -2.83
C ALA A 19 -14.61 -26.90 -2.05
N VAL A 20 -13.66 -27.83 -1.84
CA VAL A 20 -12.38 -27.54 -1.17
C VAL A 20 -11.54 -26.58 -2.02
N THR A 21 -11.43 -26.79 -3.33
CA THR A 21 -10.65 -25.89 -4.21
C THR A 21 -11.25 -24.49 -4.29
N ALA A 22 -12.59 -24.37 -4.35
CA ALA A 22 -13.27 -23.07 -4.34
C ALA A 22 -13.13 -22.36 -3.00
N PHE A 23 -13.21 -23.09 -1.88
CA PHE A 23 -12.99 -22.54 -0.54
C PHE A 23 -11.56 -22.01 -0.37
N LEU A 24 -10.56 -22.80 -0.78
CA LEU A 24 -9.16 -22.36 -0.77
C LEU A 24 -8.92 -21.16 -1.69
N TYR A 25 -9.53 -21.13 -2.87
CA TYR A 25 -9.44 -19.99 -3.78
C TYR A 25 -10.02 -18.71 -3.17
N LEU A 26 -11.17 -18.81 -2.48
CA LEU A 26 -11.79 -17.68 -1.79
C LEU A 26 -10.93 -17.18 -0.62
N GLU A 27 -10.29 -18.06 0.15
CA GLU A 27 -9.36 -17.65 1.20
C GLU A 27 -8.11 -16.95 0.66
N THR A 28 -7.69 -17.24 -0.57
CA THR A 28 -6.52 -16.58 -1.19
C THR A 28 -6.81 -15.19 -1.75
N GLN A 29 -8.06 -14.75 -1.83
CA GLN A 29 -8.39 -13.42 -2.32
C GLN A 29 -8.17 -12.39 -1.20
N ASN A 30 -7.05 -11.66 -1.23
CA ASN A 30 -6.90 -10.45 -0.40
C ASN A 30 -7.74 -9.32 -1.02
N PRO A 31 -8.85 -8.88 -0.39
CA PRO A 31 -9.67 -7.80 -0.93
C PRO A 31 -8.96 -6.43 -0.89
N TYR A 32 -7.76 -6.37 -0.31
CA TYR A 32 -6.96 -5.16 -0.10
C TYR A 32 -5.67 -5.14 -0.94
N GLY A 33 -5.57 -5.99 -1.96
CA GLY A 33 -4.44 -6.00 -2.89
C GLY A 33 -3.11 -6.32 -2.21
N ILE A 34 -2.17 -5.37 -2.24
CA ILE A 34 -0.86 -5.49 -1.60
C ILE A 34 -0.89 -5.21 -0.09
N PHE A 35 -2.01 -4.68 0.42
CA PHE A 35 -2.10 -4.23 1.80
C PHE A 35 -2.63 -5.33 2.73
N PRO A 36 -2.03 -5.53 3.91
CA PRO A 36 -2.63 -6.41 4.92
C PRO A 36 -3.87 -5.75 5.55
N GLU A 37 -4.87 -6.53 5.93
CA GLU A 37 -6.06 -6.00 6.63
C GLU A 37 -5.69 -5.20 7.89
N LYS A 38 -4.67 -5.64 8.62
CA LYS A 38 -4.14 -4.97 9.81
C LYS A 38 -2.67 -4.62 9.66
N LEU A 39 -2.32 -3.39 10.03
CA LEU A 39 -0.95 -2.89 10.10
C LEU A 39 -0.75 -2.17 11.43
N GLY A 40 0.12 -2.73 12.29
CA GLY A 40 0.15 -2.37 13.70
C GLY A 40 -1.20 -2.67 14.39
N ASP A 41 -1.72 -1.70 15.13
CA ASP A 41 -3.05 -1.72 15.76
C ASP A 41 -4.15 -1.16 14.85
N MET A 42 -3.82 -0.67 13.64
CA MET A 42 -4.79 -0.12 12.71
C MET A 42 -5.37 -1.21 11.80
N THR A 43 -6.67 -1.05 11.48
CA THR A 43 -7.35 -1.84 10.46
C THR A 43 -7.54 -0.98 9.21
N ILE A 44 -7.45 -1.59 8.03
CA ILE A 44 -7.76 -0.90 6.78
C ILE A 44 -9.23 -0.48 6.76
N ALA A 45 -9.47 0.80 6.55
CA ALA A 45 -10.80 1.41 6.50
C ALA A 45 -11.26 1.67 5.05
N LEU A 46 -10.31 1.81 4.12
CA LEU A 46 -10.58 2.00 2.71
C LEU A 46 -9.40 1.49 1.88
N TYR A 47 -9.70 0.82 0.78
CA TYR A 47 -8.75 0.41 -0.25
C TYR A 47 -9.30 0.84 -1.62
N ARG A 48 -8.42 1.32 -2.50
CA ARG A 48 -8.70 1.63 -3.90
C ARG A 48 -7.49 1.29 -4.76
N ASP A 49 -7.75 0.75 -5.94
CA ASP A 49 -6.79 0.53 -7.02
C ASP A 49 -7.40 0.92 -8.37
N GLY A 50 -6.68 0.62 -9.46
CA GLY A 50 -7.10 0.91 -10.83
C GLY A 50 -7.26 2.42 -11.09
N ASP A 51 -8.19 2.76 -11.98
CA ASP A 51 -8.38 4.14 -12.48
C ASP A 51 -8.56 5.17 -11.35
N ALA A 52 -9.27 4.80 -10.28
CA ALA A 52 -9.50 5.71 -9.16
C ALA A 52 -8.20 6.07 -8.43
N ALA A 53 -7.35 5.07 -8.17
CA ALA A 53 -6.05 5.30 -7.55
C ALA A 53 -5.08 6.00 -8.50
N MET A 54 -5.09 5.61 -9.79
CA MET A 54 -4.25 6.22 -10.83
C MET A 54 -4.52 7.71 -10.97
N ASN A 55 -5.79 8.11 -11.03
CA ASN A 55 -6.18 9.51 -11.13
C ASN A 55 -5.72 10.32 -9.91
N GLU A 56 -5.85 9.78 -8.71
CA GLU A 56 -5.44 10.48 -7.49
C GLU A 56 -3.91 10.60 -7.39
N VAL A 57 -3.16 9.52 -7.65
CA VAL A 57 -1.68 9.54 -7.61
C VAL A 57 -1.10 10.43 -8.72
N ASN A 58 -1.60 10.35 -9.95
CA ASN A 58 -1.17 11.25 -11.02
C ASN A 58 -1.47 12.72 -10.70
N GLY A 59 -2.60 12.99 -10.04
CA GLY A 59 -2.94 14.31 -9.53
C GLY A 59 -1.92 14.87 -8.53
N LEU A 60 -1.36 14.03 -7.65
CA LEU A 60 -0.28 14.42 -6.73
C LEU A 60 1.01 14.81 -7.48
N HIS A 61 1.25 14.21 -8.63
CA HIS A 61 2.35 14.57 -9.53
C HIS A 61 2.02 15.71 -10.50
N GLY A 62 0.88 16.39 -10.31
CA GLY A 62 0.44 17.49 -11.18
C GLY A 62 0.09 17.05 -12.61
N ASN A 63 -0.25 15.77 -12.80
CA ASN A 63 -0.45 15.14 -14.11
C ASN A 63 0.75 15.31 -15.05
N ASN A 64 1.97 15.29 -14.49
CA ASN A 64 3.20 15.40 -15.26
C ASN A 64 3.37 14.16 -16.18
N PRO A 65 3.39 14.31 -17.52
CA PRO A 65 3.52 13.20 -18.45
C PRO A 65 4.88 12.47 -18.36
N ASP A 66 5.87 13.08 -17.72
CA ASP A 66 7.17 12.44 -17.47
C ASP A 66 7.10 11.41 -16.32
N VAL A 67 6.08 11.48 -15.47
CA VAL A 67 5.83 10.49 -14.43
C VAL A 67 5.02 9.33 -15.02
N LYS A 68 5.69 8.19 -15.22
CA LYS A 68 5.08 6.98 -15.76
C LYS A 68 4.94 5.95 -14.63
N ILE A 69 3.69 5.61 -14.32
CA ILE A 69 3.34 4.57 -13.36
C ILE A 69 2.42 3.56 -14.06
N GLU A 70 2.62 2.28 -13.79
CA GLU A 70 1.89 1.14 -14.37
C GLU A 70 0.61 0.85 -13.57
N ALA A 71 0.67 1.04 -12.26
CA ALA A 71 -0.45 0.89 -11.34
C ALA A 71 -0.34 1.86 -10.17
N ALA A 72 -1.46 2.05 -9.47
CA ALA A 72 -1.52 2.84 -8.26
C ALA A 72 -2.43 2.19 -7.23
N TYR A 73 -2.10 2.39 -5.97
CA TYR A 73 -2.86 1.84 -4.85
C TYR A 73 -3.01 2.89 -3.74
N ILE A 74 -4.18 2.92 -3.12
CA ILE A 74 -4.49 3.81 -2.01
C ILE A 74 -5.11 2.99 -0.89
N ALA A 75 -4.55 3.14 0.31
CA ALA A 75 -5.09 2.52 1.52
C ALA A 75 -5.20 3.55 2.63
N ASN A 76 -6.35 3.58 3.30
CA ASN A 76 -6.52 4.31 4.55
C ASN A 76 -6.57 3.31 5.69
N TYR A 77 -5.70 3.46 6.68
CA TYR A 77 -5.73 2.71 7.93
C TYR A 77 -6.25 3.59 9.06
N ARG A 78 -6.93 2.96 10.02
CA ARG A 78 -7.46 3.65 11.20
C ARG A 78 -7.53 2.73 12.40
N SER A 79 -7.12 3.22 13.57
CA SER A 79 -7.48 2.62 14.87
C SER A 79 -8.48 3.51 15.63
N THR A 80 -8.31 4.83 15.57
CA THR A 80 -9.21 5.82 16.20
C THR A 80 -9.46 7.01 15.27
N PRO A 81 -10.39 7.94 15.59
CA PRO A 81 -10.55 9.17 14.82
C PRO A 81 -9.25 9.98 14.68
N ALA A 82 -8.44 10.01 15.75
CA ALA A 82 -7.19 10.77 15.85
C ALA A 82 -5.95 9.99 15.38
N SER A 83 -6.02 8.66 15.26
CA SER A 83 -4.91 7.82 14.80
C SER A 83 -5.28 7.12 13.50
N LYS A 84 -4.75 7.65 12.40
CA LYS A 84 -5.02 7.19 11.03
C LYS A 84 -3.76 7.29 10.18
N ALA A 85 -3.67 6.46 9.16
CA ALA A 85 -2.62 6.55 8.16
C ALA A 85 -3.20 6.45 6.76
N LYS A 86 -2.53 7.08 5.79
CA LYS A 86 -2.91 7.00 4.39
C LYS A 86 -1.69 6.69 3.54
N PHE A 87 -1.84 5.72 2.66
CA PHE A 87 -0.86 5.35 1.66
C PHE A 87 -1.31 5.86 0.30
N TRP A 88 -0.36 6.41 -0.44
CA TRP A 88 -0.41 6.53 -1.89
C TRP A 88 0.79 5.77 -2.43
N VAL A 89 0.53 4.76 -3.26
CA VAL A 89 1.57 3.91 -3.82
C VAL A 89 1.50 4.00 -5.32
N SER A 90 2.63 4.25 -5.95
CA SER A 90 2.82 4.11 -7.39
C SER A 90 3.68 2.89 -7.68
N GLU A 91 3.28 2.09 -8.65
CA GLU A 91 4.11 1.03 -9.22
C GLU A 91 4.71 1.50 -10.55
N SER A 92 6.02 1.38 -10.69
CA SER A 92 6.74 1.64 -11.94
C SER A 92 7.02 0.34 -12.69
N LYS A 93 7.48 0.43 -13.94
CA LYS A 93 7.78 -0.77 -14.73
C LYS A 93 8.97 -1.54 -14.17
N THR A 94 9.95 -0.82 -13.64
CA THR A 94 11.18 -1.36 -13.07
C THR A 94 11.51 -0.74 -11.70
N ARG A 95 12.43 -1.39 -10.97
CA ARG A 95 12.95 -0.88 -9.69
C ARG A 95 13.71 0.43 -9.89
N GLU A 96 14.45 0.52 -10.99
CA GLU A 96 15.24 1.69 -11.34
C GLU A 96 14.33 2.90 -11.61
N GLU A 97 13.20 2.70 -12.29
CA GLU A 97 12.21 3.76 -12.50
C GLU A 97 11.57 4.23 -11.18
N ALA A 98 11.23 3.31 -10.26
CA ALA A 98 10.71 3.67 -8.94
C ALA A 98 11.75 4.46 -8.11
N ALA A 99 13.03 4.07 -8.20
CA ALA A 99 14.12 4.78 -7.53
C ALA A 99 14.36 6.17 -8.14
N SER A 100 14.32 6.32 -9.46
CA SER A 100 14.40 7.63 -10.12
C SER A 100 13.20 8.52 -9.79
N LEU A 101 11.99 7.94 -9.66
CA LEU A 101 10.82 8.70 -9.22
C LEU A 101 11.01 9.21 -7.77
N LEU A 102 11.55 8.37 -6.88
CA LEU A 102 11.87 8.76 -5.51
C LEU A 102 12.88 9.91 -5.46
N GLU A 103 13.97 9.83 -6.23
CA GLU A 103 14.98 10.88 -6.32
C GLU A 103 14.40 12.19 -6.88
N SER A 104 13.54 12.09 -7.91
CA SER A 104 12.83 13.25 -8.43
C SER A 104 11.86 13.86 -7.41
N MET A 105 11.24 13.07 -6.55
CA MET A 105 10.39 13.57 -5.46
C MET A 105 11.23 14.25 -4.39
N ASP A 106 12.31 13.62 -3.94
CA ASP A 106 13.20 14.14 -2.92
C ASP A 106 13.87 15.47 -3.32
N SER A 107 14.32 15.59 -4.57
CA SER A 107 14.92 16.84 -5.07
C SER A 107 13.95 18.02 -5.11
N ARG A 108 12.64 17.77 -5.13
CA ARG A 108 11.58 18.79 -5.25
C ARG A 108 10.79 19.01 -3.97
N VAL A 109 10.73 18.02 -3.08
CA VAL A 109 10.02 18.16 -1.80
C VAL A 109 10.67 19.29 -0.99
N GLY A 110 9.85 20.08 -0.31
CA GLY A 110 10.31 21.27 0.42
C GLY A 110 10.42 22.56 -0.39
N LYS A 111 10.59 22.50 -1.72
CA LYS A 111 10.87 23.71 -2.53
C LYS A 111 9.71 24.68 -2.67
N THR A 112 8.47 24.20 -2.49
CA THR A 112 7.25 25.03 -2.57
C THR A 112 6.82 25.60 -1.22
N GLY A 113 7.45 25.16 -0.12
CA GLY A 113 7.02 25.48 1.25
C GLY A 113 5.73 24.78 1.69
N MET A 114 5.23 23.80 0.93
CA MET A 114 4.12 22.92 1.34
C MET A 114 4.58 21.87 2.37
N PHE A 115 5.79 21.36 2.20
CA PHE A 115 6.48 20.46 3.11
C PHE A 115 7.80 21.09 3.55
N SER A 116 8.43 20.56 4.59
CA SER A 116 9.83 20.84 4.91
C SER A 116 10.77 20.26 3.85
N ASP A 117 12.05 20.64 3.90
CA ASP A 117 13.08 19.80 3.28
C ASP A 117 13.05 18.39 3.89
N SER A 118 13.45 17.39 3.10
CA SER A 118 13.48 16.00 3.51
C SER A 118 14.62 15.68 4.46
N THR A 119 14.37 14.77 5.38
CA THR A 119 15.38 14.18 6.26
C THR A 119 15.48 12.68 5.97
N PRO A 120 16.61 12.19 5.42
CA PRO A 120 16.79 10.77 5.17
C PRO A 120 17.03 10.01 6.48
N MET A 121 16.52 8.78 6.55
CA MET A 121 16.71 7.84 7.64
C MET A 121 16.79 6.41 7.09
N ASN A 122 17.46 5.52 7.82
CA ASN A 122 17.50 4.10 7.48
C ASN A 122 16.50 3.33 8.36
N ILE A 123 15.52 2.67 7.74
CA ILE A 123 14.55 1.82 8.43
C ILE A 123 14.56 0.46 7.73
N GLU A 124 14.90 -0.61 8.47
CA GLU A 124 14.96 -1.97 7.93
C GLU A 124 15.80 -2.10 6.65
N GLY A 125 16.91 -1.35 6.56
CA GLY A 125 17.81 -1.38 5.41
C GLY A 125 17.33 -0.55 4.20
N ILE A 126 16.18 0.11 4.29
CA ILE A 126 15.64 0.99 3.26
C ILE A 126 15.89 2.45 3.64
N THR A 127 16.29 3.27 2.67
CA THR A 127 16.32 4.73 2.83
C THR A 127 14.90 5.26 2.77
N VAL A 128 14.43 5.80 3.89
CA VAL A 128 13.13 6.46 4.03
C VAL A 128 13.38 7.95 4.21
N TYR A 129 12.58 8.77 3.54
CA TYR A 129 12.64 10.22 3.68
C TYR A 129 11.45 10.69 4.50
N PHE A 130 11.72 11.51 5.51
CA PHE A 130 10.71 12.16 6.32
C PHE A 130 10.55 13.63 5.91
N VAL A 131 9.31 14.09 5.84
CA VAL A 131 8.99 15.53 5.75
C VAL A 131 7.82 15.87 6.69
N SER A 132 7.86 17.08 7.24
CA SER A 132 6.70 17.67 7.91
C SER A 132 5.88 18.49 6.93
N GLY A 133 4.56 18.33 6.95
CA GLY A 133 3.62 19.15 6.16
C GLY A 133 2.91 20.19 7.01
N LYS A 134 1.93 20.86 6.39
CA LYS A 134 1.01 21.77 7.08
C LYS A 134 -0.26 21.03 7.52
N PRO A 135 -1.02 21.55 8.51
CA PRO A 135 -2.24 20.89 8.99
C PRO A 135 -3.24 20.50 7.87
N GLU A 136 -3.30 21.26 6.77
CA GLU A 136 -4.22 21.03 5.65
C GLU A 136 -3.83 19.83 4.79
N VAL A 137 -2.54 19.45 4.76
CA VAL A 137 -1.99 18.36 3.94
C VAL A 137 -1.52 17.16 4.76
N GLY A 138 -1.55 17.27 6.10
CA GLY A 138 -1.00 16.29 7.02
C GLY A 138 0.34 16.75 7.59
N LEU A 139 0.63 16.35 8.83
CA LEU A 139 1.83 16.81 9.54
C LEU A 139 3.04 15.91 9.35
N TYR A 140 2.85 14.61 9.17
CA TYR A 140 3.95 13.64 9.19
C TYR A 140 3.88 12.72 7.98
N HIS A 141 4.87 12.86 7.10
CA HIS A 141 4.95 12.08 5.87
C HIS A 141 6.28 11.34 5.77
N TYR A 142 6.19 10.11 5.26
CA TYR A 142 7.31 9.24 5.00
C TYR A 142 7.20 8.74 3.57
N PHE A 143 8.30 8.74 2.85
CA PHE A 143 8.30 8.19 1.49
C PHE A 143 9.58 7.43 1.17
N TYR A 144 9.44 6.34 0.45
CA TYR A 144 10.52 5.41 0.11
C TYR A 144 10.16 4.60 -1.13
N ALA A 145 11.16 3.98 -1.73
CA ALA A 145 10.96 2.99 -2.79
C ALA A 145 11.35 1.60 -2.27
N LYS A 146 10.57 0.59 -2.65
CA LYS A 146 10.84 -0.83 -2.41
C LYS A 146 10.40 -1.60 -3.64
N ASP A 147 11.33 -2.37 -4.21
CA ASP A 147 11.14 -3.04 -5.49
C ASP A 147 10.68 -2.08 -6.58
N LYS A 148 9.55 -2.33 -7.24
CA LYS A 148 9.00 -1.46 -8.28
C LYS A 148 8.06 -0.39 -7.74
N MET A 149 7.89 -0.30 -6.43
CA MET A 149 6.88 0.54 -5.81
C MET A 149 7.53 1.73 -5.11
N LEU A 150 6.89 2.89 -5.23
CA LEU A 150 7.14 4.05 -4.40
C LEU A 150 5.96 4.24 -3.45
N PHE A 151 6.26 4.40 -2.18
CA PHE A 151 5.31 4.62 -1.10
C PHE A 151 5.39 6.06 -0.64
N TRP A 152 4.25 6.75 -0.56
CA TRP A 152 4.07 7.98 0.20
C TRP A 152 3.05 7.72 1.30
N ILE A 153 3.45 7.90 2.55
CA ILE A 153 2.69 7.53 3.73
C ILE A 153 2.49 8.76 4.58
N GLN A 154 1.24 9.13 4.85
CA GLN A 154 0.89 10.06 5.92
C GLN A 154 0.53 9.25 7.17
N VAL A 155 1.10 9.59 8.33
CA VAL A 155 0.74 8.95 9.61
C VAL A 155 0.31 10.03 10.60
N ASP A 156 -0.99 10.16 10.80
CA ASP A 156 -1.56 11.11 11.76
C ASP A 156 -1.51 10.49 13.15
N ASN A 157 -0.35 10.61 13.79
CA ASN A 157 -0.14 10.33 15.20
C ASN A 157 1.01 11.21 15.70
N PRO A 158 0.84 12.03 16.75
CA PRO A 158 1.90 12.91 17.24
C PRO A 158 3.09 12.17 17.86
N ASP A 159 2.92 10.91 18.28
CA ASP A 159 4.02 10.08 18.81
C ASP A 159 4.95 9.60 17.69
N GLU A 160 6.20 10.06 17.72
CA GLU A 160 7.22 9.68 16.73
C GLU A 160 7.57 8.20 16.76
N ALA A 161 7.70 7.59 17.94
CA ALA A 161 8.04 6.18 18.04
C ALA A 161 6.93 5.31 17.43
N TYR A 162 5.67 5.71 17.63
CA TYR A 162 4.53 5.08 16.98
C TYR A 162 4.62 5.19 15.45
N ARG A 163 4.87 6.39 14.91
CA ARG A 163 4.99 6.60 13.45
C ARG A 163 6.11 5.77 12.85
N LEU A 164 7.30 5.77 13.47
CA LEU A 164 8.45 4.99 13.00
C LEU A 164 8.15 3.48 13.04
N ASN A 165 7.48 2.99 14.09
CA ASN A 165 7.07 1.60 14.15
C ASN A 165 6.04 1.23 13.06
N PHE A 166 5.10 2.13 12.76
CA PHE A 166 4.12 1.93 11.69
C PHE A 166 4.80 1.81 10.31
N VAL A 167 5.75 2.70 10.00
CA VAL A 167 6.52 2.65 8.74
C VAL A 167 7.43 1.43 8.68
N LYS A 168 8.04 1.04 9.80
CA LYS A 168 8.83 -0.19 9.90
C LYS A 168 7.98 -1.43 9.61
N GLU A 169 6.78 -1.51 10.18
CA GLU A 169 5.84 -2.60 9.92
C GLU A 169 5.38 -2.60 8.46
N SER A 170 5.14 -1.42 7.86
CA SER A 170 4.76 -1.32 6.45
C SER A 170 5.83 -1.90 5.53
N ILE A 171 7.10 -1.56 5.77
CA ILE A 171 8.24 -2.09 4.99
C ILE A 171 8.33 -3.62 5.06
N LYS A 172 8.04 -4.21 6.22
CA LYS A 172 8.13 -5.66 6.42
C LYS A 172 7.00 -6.44 5.78
N ARG A 173 5.80 -5.87 5.78
CA ARG A 173 4.56 -6.61 5.52
C ARG A 173 3.92 -6.29 4.17
N ILE A 174 4.37 -5.23 3.51
CA ILE A 174 3.99 -4.81 2.16
C ILE A 174 5.27 -4.80 1.33
#